data_AF-A0A374BX95-F1
#
_entry.id   AF-A0A374BX95-F1
#
_cell.length_a   1.000
_cell.length_b   1.000
_cell.length_c   1.000
_cell.angle_alpha   90.00
_cell.angle_beta   90.00
_cell.angle_gamma   90.00
#
_symmetry.space_group_name_H-M   'P 1'
#
loop_
_entity.id
_entity.type
_entity.pdbx_description
1 polymer ?
#
loop_
_entity_poly.entity_id
_entity_poly.type
_entity_poly.pdbx_seq_one_letter_code
_entity_poly.pdbx_strand_id
1 'polypeptide(L)'
;MSQEEFARYEDMAIDGRLIYDEYPAEEYKYFSQLSRLGYKNRHEGWSKEICEDKQAEYKREYLHSKERNGRFFRQACIMQENIRRGQTTVWKINKASDPAEKLEYALQALELILCDEGFAKHNGVNLPEYAGCEYCNGVTEWSEKLGADGKEIRFEFCPVCGRMIEEG
;
A
#
# COMPACT_ATOMS: atom_id res chain seq x y z
N MET A 1 11.10 3.71 -7.66
CA MET A 1 11.43 4.20 -9.01
C MET A 1 11.57 5.70 -8.92
N SER A 2 12.75 6.23 -9.25
CA SER A 2 12.95 7.67 -9.33
C SER A 2 12.20 8.28 -10.52
N GLN A 3 12.07 9.61 -10.55
CA GLN A 3 11.48 10.29 -11.72
C GLN A 3 12.32 10.05 -13.00
N GLU A 4 13.64 9.99 -12.87
CA GLU A 4 14.57 9.75 -13.99
C GLU A 4 14.41 8.33 -14.56
N GLU A 5 14.29 7.32 -13.69
CA GLU A 5 14.03 5.95 -14.12
C GLU A 5 12.68 5.82 -14.81
N PHE A 6 11.66 6.52 -14.32
CA PHE A 6 10.33 6.50 -14.91
C PHE A 6 10.35 7.12 -16.31
N ALA A 7 10.99 8.28 -16.49
CA ALA A 7 11.16 8.92 -17.79
C ALA A 7 11.90 8.01 -18.79
N ARG A 8 12.97 7.34 -18.34
CA ARG A 8 13.69 6.37 -19.17
C ARG A 8 12.79 5.22 -19.63
N TYR A 9 11.90 4.73 -18.78
CA TYR A 9 10.94 3.69 -19.16
C TYR A 9 9.85 4.20 -20.10
N GLU A 10 9.41 5.46 -19.97
CA GLU A 10 8.51 6.10 -20.95
C GLU A 10 9.16 6.09 -22.35
N ASP A 11 10.42 6.51 -22.46
CA ASP A 11 11.16 6.52 -23.73
C ASP A 11 11.33 5.11 -24.31
N MET A 12 11.74 4.15 -23.48
CA MET A 12 11.88 2.75 -23.91
C MET A 12 10.55 2.14 -24.36
N ALA A 13 9.44 2.51 -23.73
CA ALA A 13 8.12 2.03 -24.10
C ALA A 13 7.71 2.58 -25.47
N ILE A 14 7.89 3.89 -25.70
CA ILE A 14 7.63 4.55 -26.99
C ILE A 14 8.46 3.89 -28.10
N ASP A 15 9.73 3.60 -27.83
CA ASP A 15 10.63 2.90 -28.76
C ASP A 15 10.28 1.41 -28.98
N GLY A 16 9.34 0.85 -28.22
CA GLY A 16 8.94 -0.55 -28.30
C GLY A 16 10.00 -1.51 -27.76
N ARG A 17 10.91 -1.03 -26.91
CA ARG A 17 12.02 -1.81 -26.33
C ARG A 17 11.79 -2.22 -24.89
N LEU A 18 10.79 -1.64 -24.22
CA LEU A 18 10.48 -1.98 -22.84
C LEU A 18 9.82 -3.37 -22.77
N ILE A 19 10.40 -4.25 -21.96
CA ILE A 19 9.79 -5.53 -21.57
C ILE A 19 9.09 -5.30 -20.23
N TYR A 20 7.79 -5.55 -20.17
CA TYR A 20 6.95 -5.19 -19.02
C TYR A 20 6.05 -6.35 -18.54
N ASP A 21 6.44 -7.59 -18.82
CA ASP A 21 5.66 -8.81 -18.49
C ASP A 21 5.46 -8.99 -16.97
N GLU A 22 6.39 -8.49 -16.16
CA GLU A 22 6.34 -8.56 -14.68
C GLU A 22 5.85 -7.27 -14.02
N TYR A 23 5.40 -6.29 -14.81
CA TYR A 23 5.01 -4.99 -14.27
C TYR A 23 3.62 -5.09 -13.63
N PRO A 24 3.34 -4.33 -12.55
CA PRO A 24 2.00 -4.26 -12.00
C PRO A 24 1.01 -3.75 -13.04
N ALA A 25 -0.27 -4.10 -12.88
CA ALA A 25 -1.30 -3.91 -13.91
C ALA A 25 -1.43 -2.45 -14.41
N GLU A 26 -1.24 -1.46 -13.53
CA GLU A 26 -1.33 -0.05 -13.90
C GLU A 26 -0.13 0.41 -14.75
N GLU A 27 1.08 0.04 -14.36
CA GLU A 27 2.30 0.28 -15.12
C GLU A 27 2.27 -0.45 -16.46
N TYR A 28 1.84 -1.72 -16.48
CA TYR A 28 1.64 -2.49 -17.71
C TYR A 28 0.71 -1.74 -18.68
N LYS A 29 -0.48 -1.33 -18.19
CA LYS A 29 -1.47 -0.64 -19.01
C LYS A 29 -0.89 0.65 -19.59
N TYR A 30 -0.20 1.44 -18.78
CA TYR A 30 0.37 2.71 -19.18
C TYR A 30 1.48 2.54 -20.24
N PHE A 31 2.48 1.69 -19.98
CA PHE A 31 3.57 1.49 -20.93
C PHE A 31 3.13 0.79 -22.22
N SER A 32 2.13 -0.10 -22.16
CA SER A 32 1.52 -0.69 -23.35
C SER A 32 0.86 0.37 -24.24
N GLN A 33 0.18 1.37 -23.65
CA GLN A 33 -0.38 2.49 -24.39
C GLN A 33 0.72 3.35 -25.07
N LEU A 34 1.83 3.61 -24.38
CA LEU A 34 2.96 4.35 -24.95
C LEU A 34 3.62 3.59 -26.11
N SER A 35 3.77 2.27 -25.99
CA SER A 35 4.30 1.44 -27.08
C SER A 35 3.44 1.50 -28.34
N ARG A 36 2.11 1.44 -28.18
CA ARG A 36 1.17 1.64 -29.28
C ARG A 36 1.26 3.05 -29.86
N LEU A 37 1.44 4.06 -29.02
CA LEU A 37 1.58 5.45 -29.45
C LEU A 37 2.84 5.66 -30.30
N GLY A 38 3.98 5.11 -29.88
CA GLY A 38 5.21 5.14 -30.64
C GLY A 38 5.10 4.39 -31.98
N TYR A 39 4.39 3.25 -32.00
CA TYR A 39 4.08 2.55 -33.24
C TYR A 39 3.27 3.42 -34.22
N LYS A 40 2.23 4.11 -33.73
CA LYS A 40 1.40 5.01 -34.56
C LYS A 40 2.20 6.18 -35.14
N ASN A 41 3.11 6.75 -34.37
CA ASN A 41 4.00 7.80 -34.87
C ASN A 41 4.90 7.29 -36.00
N ARG A 42 5.52 6.11 -35.82
CA ARG A 42 6.47 5.54 -36.80
C ARG A 42 5.80 4.98 -38.06
N HIS A 43 4.59 4.43 -37.94
CA HIS A 43 4.00 3.61 -39.00
C HIS A 43 2.63 4.08 -39.49
N GLU A 44 1.90 4.89 -38.72
CA GLU A 44 0.55 5.36 -39.08
C GLU A 44 0.51 6.88 -39.37
N GLY A 45 1.66 7.55 -39.39
CA GLY A 45 1.79 8.96 -39.77
C GLY A 45 1.25 9.95 -38.74
N TRP A 46 1.09 9.54 -37.47
CA TRP A 46 0.68 10.45 -36.41
C TRP A 46 1.75 11.52 -36.16
N SER A 47 1.34 12.79 -36.08
CA SER A 47 2.27 13.89 -35.82
C SER A 47 2.83 13.81 -34.40
N LYS A 48 4.00 14.43 -34.19
CA LYS A 48 4.63 14.51 -32.87
C LYS A 48 3.70 15.19 -31.85
N GLU A 49 3.03 16.26 -32.25
CA GLU A 49 2.09 17.01 -31.41
C GLU A 49 0.93 16.15 -30.91
N ILE A 50 0.30 15.37 -31.80
CA ILE A 50 -0.78 14.44 -31.41
C ILE A 50 -0.26 13.39 -30.43
N CYS A 51 0.96 12.90 -30.62
CA CYS A 51 1.59 11.94 -29.72
C CYS A 51 1.91 12.56 -28.35
N GLU A 52 2.44 13.78 -28.30
CA GLU A 52 2.72 14.49 -27.05
C GLU A 52 1.43 14.72 -26.24
N ASP A 53 0.36 15.15 -26.91
CA ASP A 53 -0.96 15.34 -26.27
C ASP A 53 -1.50 14.02 -25.69
N LYS A 54 -1.41 12.93 -26.45
CA LYS A 54 -1.89 11.61 -26.01
C LYS A 54 -1.02 11.02 -24.90
N GLN A 55 0.29 11.23 -24.93
CA GLN A 55 1.19 10.83 -23.85
C GLN A 55 0.82 11.55 -22.55
N ALA A 56 0.52 12.85 -22.61
CA ALA A 56 0.08 13.63 -21.45
C ALA A 56 -1.28 13.17 -20.92
N GLU A 57 -2.23 12.82 -21.79
CA GLU A 57 -3.50 12.20 -21.43
C GLU A 57 -3.30 10.88 -20.68
N TYR A 58 -2.55 9.94 -21.25
CA TYR A 58 -2.27 8.64 -20.62
C TYR A 58 -1.54 8.79 -19.28
N LYS A 59 -0.62 9.75 -19.17
CA LYS A 59 0.10 10.00 -17.91
C LYS A 59 -0.85 10.48 -16.81
N ARG A 60 -1.79 11.36 -17.13
CA ARG A 60 -2.82 11.81 -16.16
C ARG A 60 -3.71 10.66 -15.73
N GLU A 61 -4.18 9.83 -16.66
CA GLU A 61 -5.00 8.66 -16.35
C GLU A 61 -4.26 7.66 -15.44
N TYR A 62 -2.99 7.37 -15.76
CA TYR A 62 -2.14 6.50 -14.97
C TYR A 62 -1.95 7.02 -13.55
N LEU A 63 -1.59 8.30 -13.38
CA LEU A 63 -1.39 8.89 -12.05
C LEU A 63 -2.67 8.85 -11.22
N HIS A 64 -3.81 9.20 -11.81
CA HIS A 64 -5.10 9.14 -11.13
C HIS A 64 -5.49 7.71 -10.74
N SER A 65 -5.31 6.75 -11.64
CA SER A 65 -5.60 5.33 -11.37
C SER A 65 -4.70 4.77 -10.27
N LYS A 66 -3.39 5.06 -10.34
CA LYS A 66 -2.40 4.64 -9.36
C LYS A 66 -2.67 5.23 -7.97
N GLU A 67 -3.01 6.51 -7.90
CA GLU A 67 -3.39 7.15 -6.63
C GLU A 67 -4.64 6.49 -6.04
N ARG A 68 -5.69 6.32 -6.87
CA ARG A 68 -6.95 5.70 -6.45
C ARG A 68 -6.75 4.27 -5.95
N ASN A 69 -6.01 3.45 -6.69
CA ASN A 69 -5.73 2.07 -6.29
C ASN A 69 -4.86 2.04 -5.02
N GLY A 70 -3.92 2.96 -4.89
CA GLY A 70 -3.15 3.14 -3.65
C GLY A 70 -4.04 3.46 -2.46
N ARG A 71 -5.06 4.33 -2.62
CA ARG A 71 -6.05 4.61 -1.55
C ARG A 71 -6.85 3.37 -1.17
N PHE A 72 -7.37 2.63 -2.15
CA PHE A 72 -8.12 1.40 -1.89
C PHE A 72 -7.26 0.33 -1.21
N PHE A 73 -6.01 0.16 -1.65
CA PHE A 73 -5.08 -0.77 -1.04
C PHE A 73 -4.79 -0.41 0.42
N ARG A 74 -4.52 0.88 0.72
CA ARG A 74 -4.34 1.35 2.10
C ARG A 74 -5.58 1.11 2.95
N GLN A 75 -6.76 1.40 2.43
CA GLN A 75 -8.01 1.15 3.16
C GLN A 75 -8.22 -0.34 3.45
N ALA A 76 -7.94 -1.21 2.47
CA ALA A 76 -8.03 -2.65 2.63
C ALA A 76 -7.04 -3.16 3.70
N CYS A 77 -5.82 -2.62 3.71
CA CYS A 77 -4.84 -2.91 4.75
C CYS A 77 -5.36 -2.53 6.15
N ILE A 78 -5.84 -1.30 6.33
CA ILE A 78 -6.41 -0.83 7.61
C ILE A 78 -7.54 -1.75 8.07
N MET A 79 -8.46 -2.10 7.16
CA MET A 79 -9.58 -3.00 7.48
C MET A 79 -9.11 -4.39 7.90
N GLN A 80 -8.14 -4.98 7.18
CA GLN A 80 -7.57 -6.29 7.55
C GLN A 80 -6.91 -6.26 8.92
N GLU A 81 -6.17 -5.20 9.22
CA GLU A 81 -5.56 -5.03 10.54
C GLU A 81 -6.60 -4.85 11.64
N ASN A 82 -7.64 -4.04 11.40
CA ASN A 82 -8.73 -3.86 12.35
C ASN A 82 -9.45 -5.17 12.64
N ILE A 83 -9.64 -6.03 11.64
CA ILE A 83 -10.22 -7.38 11.82
C ILE A 83 -9.31 -8.22 12.72
N ARG A 84 -8.00 -8.27 12.43
CA ARG A 84 -7.01 -9.05 13.21
C ARG A 84 -6.95 -8.58 14.66
N ARG A 85 -6.87 -7.28 14.88
CA ARG A 85 -6.86 -6.66 16.22
C ARG A 85 -8.19 -6.89 16.92
N GLY A 86 -9.32 -6.76 16.22
CA GLY A 86 -10.65 -7.00 16.75
C GLY A 86 -10.79 -8.42 17.29
N GLN A 87 -10.31 -9.43 16.56
CA GLN A 87 -10.29 -10.82 17.04
C GLN A 87 -9.46 -10.99 18.31
N THR A 88 -8.28 -10.36 18.36
CA THR A 88 -7.42 -10.38 19.55
C THR A 88 -8.11 -9.73 20.76
N THR A 89 -8.79 -8.61 20.54
CA THR A 89 -9.53 -7.91 21.58
C THR A 89 -10.73 -8.72 22.10
N VAL A 90 -11.48 -9.39 21.22
CA VAL A 90 -12.56 -10.31 21.62
C VAL A 90 -12.04 -11.45 22.49
N TRP A 91 -10.87 -12.01 22.16
CA TRP A 91 -10.23 -13.01 23.00
C TRP A 91 -9.86 -12.46 24.39
N LYS A 92 -9.36 -11.22 24.48
CA LYS A 92 -9.08 -10.55 25.76
C LYS A 92 -10.34 -10.36 26.60
N ILE A 93 -11.47 -9.98 26.00
CA ILE A 93 -12.78 -9.87 26.69
C ILE A 93 -13.15 -11.19 27.37
N ASN A 94 -13.01 -12.32 26.66
CA ASN A 94 -13.38 -13.63 27.19
C ASN A 94 -12.46 -14.10 28.32
N LYS A 95 -11.21 -13.65 28.34
CA LYS A 95 -10.23 -13.98 29.39
C LYS A 95 -10.28 -13.08 30.61
N ALA A 96 -10.67 -11.82 30.43
CA ALA A 96 -10.75 -10.87 31.52
C ALA A 96 -11.74 -11.35 32.60
N SER A 97 -11.37 -11.14 33.86
CA SER A 97 -12.22 -11.48 35.00
C SER A 97 -12.96 -10.25 35.52
N ASP A 98 -12.34 -9.08 35.38
CA ASP A 98 -12.86 -7.80 35.83
C ASP A 98 -13.86 -7.20 34.81
N PRO A 99 -15.05 -6.75 35.25
CA PRO A 99 -16.02 -6.11 34.36
C PRO A 99 -15.53 -4.82 33.70
N ALA A 100 -14.69 -4.02 34.35
CA ALA A 100 -14.19 -2.77 33.77
C ALA A 100 -13.17 -3.05 32.65
N GLU A 101 -12.26 -4.02 32.84
CA GLU A 101 -11.37 -4.50 31.76
C GLU A 101 -12.15 -5.06 30.56
N LYS A 102 -13.24 -5.80 30.80
CA LYS A 102 -14.10 -6.28 29.71
C LYS A 102 -14.73 -5.14 28.92
N LEU A 103 -15.22 -4.12 29.61
CA LEU A 103 -15.78 -2.93 28.99
C LEU A 103 -14.72 -2.20 28.16
N GLU A 104 -13.51 -2.05 28.70
CA GLU A 104 -12.40 -1.43 27.98
C GLU A 104 -12.15 -2.14 26.65
N TYR A 105 -11.92 -3.45 26.67
CA TYR A 105 -11.71 -4.26 25.47
C TYR A 105 -12.90 -4.21 24.51
N ALA A 106 -14.14 -4.22 25.01
CA ALA A 106 -15.32 -4.09 24.16
C ALA A 106 -15.34 -2.76 23.39
N LEU A 107 -14.97 -1.66 24.05
CA LEU A 107 -14.87 -0.34 23.42
C LEU A 107 -13.76 -0.29 22.37
N GLN A 108 -12.59 -0.89 22.64
CA GLN A 108 -11.50 -0.96 21.64
C GLN A 108 -11.93 -1.82 20.42
N ALA A 109 -12.65 -2.92 20.65
CA ALA A 109 -13.15 -3.77 19.56
C ALA A 109 -14.16 -3.03 18.67
N LEU A 110 -15.06 -2.25 19.28
CA LEU A 110 -16.02 -1.43 18.54
C LEU A 110 -15.33 -0.35 17.71
N GLU A 111 -14.32 0.33 18.24
CA GLU A 111 -13.54 1.34 17.51
C GLU A 111 -12.91 0.74 16.24
N LEU A 112 -12.31 -0.45 16.36
CA LEU A 112 -11.72 -1.18 15.23
C LEU A 112 -12.77 -1.58 14.18
N ILE A 113 -13.94 -2.09 14.62
CA ILE A 113 -15.03 -2.49 13.72
C ILE A 113 -15.58 -1.28 12.95
N LEU A 114 -15.74 -0.15 13.64
CA LEU A 114 -16.28 1.07 13.06
C LEU A 114 -15.25 1.82 12.19
N CYS A 115 -13.96 1.42 12.24
CA CYS A 115 -12.86 2.16 11.66
C CYS A 115 -12.88 3.64 12.10
N ASP A 116 -13.23 3.87 13.36
CA ASP A 116 -13.28 5.19 13.99
C ASP A 116 -11.99 5.42 14.78
N GLU A 117 -11.63 6.67 14.98
CA GLU A 117 -10.52 7.07 15.86
C GLU A 117 -11.10 7.87 17.03
N GLY A 118 -11.13 7.26 18.22
CA GLY A 118 -11.55 7.93 19.44
C GLY A 118 -12.92 7.53 19.99
N PHE A 119 -13.60 6.51 19.46
CA PHE A 119 -14.80 5.95 20.09
C PHE A 119 -14.55 5.53 21.54
N ALA A 120 -13.46 4.79 21.79
CA ALA A 120 -13.04 4.39 23.13
C ALA A 120 -12.69 5.61 23.99
N LYS A 121 -11.98 6.59 23.42
CA LYS A 121 -11.59 7.83 24.09
C LYS A 121 -12.79 8.65 24.57
N HIS A 122 -13.81 8.81 23.72
CA HIS A 122 -15.05 9.50 24.08
C HIS A 122 -15.84 8.78 25.18
N ASN A 123 -15.62 7.48 25.34
CA ASN A 123 -16.21 6.67 26.40
C ASN A 123 -15.26 6.47 27.61
N GLY A 124 -14.22 7.31 27.75
CA GLY A 124 -13.35 7.35 28.92
C GLY A 124 -12.22 6.31 28.92
N VAL A 125 -11.96 5.66 27.79
CA VAL A 125 -10.88 4.67 27.62
C VAL A 125 -9.74 5.27 26.81
N ASN A 126 -8.54 5.33 27.40
CA ASN A 126 -7.34 5.69 26.65
C ASN A 126 -6.71 4.44 26.04
N LEU A 127 -6.71 4.37 24.72
CA LEU A 127 -5.99 3.32 24.00
C LEU A 127 -4.48 3.58 24.07
N PRO A 128 -3.66 2.53 24.18
CA PRO A 128 -2.23 2.64 23.95
C PRO A 128 -1.97 3.27 22.56
N GLU A 129 -1.02 4.19 22.46
CA GLU A 129 -0.50 4.61 21.17
C GLU A 129 0.35 3.48 20.58
N TYR A 130 0.16 3.17 19.30
CA TYR A 130 0.92 2.15 18.61
C TYR A 130 1.76 2.82 17.53
N ALA A 131 3.02 2.39 17.38
CA ALA A 131 3.80 2.71 16.20
C ALA A 131 3.15 1.98 15.00
N GLY A 132 2.51 2.77 14.14
CA GLY A 132 1.88 2.27 12.93
C GLY A 132 2.84 2.37 11.74
N CYS A 133 2.69 1.46 10.79
CA CYS A 133 3.34 1.56 9.49
C CYS A 133 2.89 2.85 8.80
N GLU A 134 3.81 3.76 8.48
CA GLU A 134 3.50 5.04 7.81
C GLU A 134 2.73 4.90 6.49
N TYR A 135 2.79 3.72 5.86
CA TYR A 135 2.12 3.45 4.60
C TYR A 135 0.66 3.01 4.76
N CYS A 136 0.32 2.29 5.82
CA CYS A 136 -1.01 1.67 5.96
C CYS A 136 -1.58 1.69 7.37
N ASN A 137 -0.92 2.37 8.31
CA ASN A 137 -1.22 2.39 9.75
C ASN A 137 -1.33 1.00 10.41
N GLY A 138 -0.86 -0.05 9.73
CA GLY A 138 -0.80 -1.39 10.30
C GLY A 138 0.19 -1.45 11.45
N VAL A 139 -0.13 -2.18 12.53
CA VAL A 139 0.81 -2.39 13.64
C VAL A 139 2.02 -3.14 13.12
N THR A 140 3.20 -2.61 13.41
CA THR A 140 4.47 -3.19 12.99
C THR A 140 4.86 -4.35 13.90
N GLU A 141 5.50 -5.36 13.33
CA GLU A 141 5.95 -6.56 14.04
C GLU A 141 7.43 -6.78 13.79
N TRP A 142 8.13 -7.34 14.77
CA TRP A 142 9.52 -7.77 14.63
C TRP A 142 9.58 -9.22 14.17
N SER A 143 10.44 -9.50 13.20
CA SER A 143 10.75 -10.86 12.75
C SER A 143 12.26 -11.05 12.63
N GLU A 144 12.68 -12.31 12.61
CA GLU A 144 14.07 -12.72 12.46
C GLU A 144 14.23 -13.49 11.15
N LYS A 145 15.34 -13.25 10.42
CA LYS A 145 15.75 -14.03 9.25
C LYS A 145 17.24 -14.34 9.35
N LEU A 146 17.66 -15.47 8.78
CA LEU A 146 19.08 -15.78 8.60
C LEU A 146 19.64 -14.92 7.45
N GLY A 147 20.63 -14.10 7.77
CA GLY A 147 21.40 -13.33 6.81
C GLY A 147 22.29 -14.22 5.93
N ALA A 148 22.78 -13.66 4.83
CA ALA A 148 23.68 -14.36 3.90
C ALA A 148 25.02 -14.75 4.55
N ASP A 149 25.39 -14.10 5.66
CA ASP A 149 26.56 -14.42 6.48
C ASP A 149 26.27 -15.43 7.60
N GLY A 150 25.05 -15.99 7.63
CA GLY A 150 24.61 -16.98 8.62
C GLY A 150 24.26 -16.39 9.99
N LYS A 151 24.22 -15.07 10.14
CA LYS A 151 23.79 -14.41 11.38
C LYS A 151 22.30 -14.11 11.36
N GLU A 152 21.67 -14.13 12.52
CA GLU A 152 20.29 -13.68 12.66
C GLU A 152 20.22 -12.17 12.48
N ILE A 153 19.40 -11.74 11.52
CA ILE A 153 19.05 -10.34 11.27
C ILE A 153 17.63 -10.15 11.78
N ARG A 154 17.47 -9.18 12.69
CA ARG A 154 16.18 -8.79 13.20
C ARG A 154 15.66 -7.61 12.39
N PHE A 155 14.42 -7.67 11.94
CA PHE A 155 13.83 -6.60 11.14
C PHE A 155 12.41 -6.30 11.58
N GLU A 156 12.04 -5.03 11.50
CA GLU A 156 10.67 -4.58 11.70
C GLU A 156 9.95 -4.60 10.35
N PHE A 157 8.76 -5.17 10.31
CA PHE A 157 7.93 -5.18 9.10
C PHE A 157 6.47 -4.96 9.45
N CYS A 158 5.71 -4.47 8.48
CA CYS A 158 4.27 -4.41 8.58
C CYS A 158 3.67 -5.72 8.02
N PRO A 159 3.05 -6.58 8.83
CA PRO A 159 2.44 -7.83 8.36
C PRO A 159 1.26 -7.60 7.41
N VAL A 160 0.71 -6.39 7.42
CA VAL A 160 -0.46 -6.01 6.62
C VAL A 160 -0.10 -5.68 5.19
N CYS A 161 0.95 -4.88 4.98
CA CYS A 161 1.39 -4.46 3.64
C CYS A 161 2.73 -5.08 3.20
N GLY A 162 3.36 -5.90 4.04
CA GLY A 162 4.63 -6.58 3.78
C GLY A 162 5.86 -5.65 3.73
N ARG A 163 5.71 -4.36 4.06
CA ARG A 163 6.81 -3.40 4.01
C ARG A 163 7.77 -3.65 5.18
N MET A 164 9.06 -3.82 4.89
CA MET A 164 10.11 -3.72 5.89
C MET A 164 10.37 -2.25 6.24
N ILE A 165 10.56 -1.97 7.52
CA ILE A 165 10.62 -0.62 8.09
C ILE A 165 12.04 -0.32 8.57
N GLU A 166 12.63 -1.20 9.37
CA GLU A 166 14.02 -1.09 9.83
C GLU A 166 14.71 -2.47 9.84
N GLU A 167 16.01 -2.51 9.53
CA GLU A 167 16.90 -3.66 9.82
C GLU A 167 17.75 -3.30 11.04
N GLY A 168 17.70 -4.14 12.08
CA GLY A 168 18.44 -3.99 13.34
C GLY A 168 19.67 -4.88 13.43
#